data_AF-A0A8S3UQE1-F1
#
_entry.id   AF-A0A8S3UQE1-F1
#
_cell.length_a   1.000
_cell.length_b   1.000
_cell.length_c   1.000
_cell.angle_alpha   90.00
_cell.angle_beta   90.00
_cell.angle_gamma   90.00
#
_symmetry.space_group_name_H-M   'P 1'
#
loop_
_entity.id
_entity.type
_entity.pdbx_description
1 polymer ?
#
loop_
_entity_poly.entity_id
_entity_poly.type
_entity_poly.pdbx_seq_one_letter_code
_entity_poly.pdbx_strand_id
1 'polypeptide(L)'
;MREHRSFLCLIFNLLVFILVYYAYYQHVWLGQYKVQESKERLFTITEFKIPSAPFLVDTSACKIPYIDPFDKSLKHMFRKGTAIKCAVINDVVYSKGNTIFINWKAVNNSQLKNRMKYCKYEVIWIPYNEKRHNDFFMVKKESKEFVDRTDISNEFIRVKCYTGGGLDVYTNFFSFVHLKADVEDRCEKNAIKFANTRQEQLNVMMMGIDSVARNNMLRYMKETWKYLVNTHNAIDLLGYNKVADNTFPNIVPMTVGKFVNELSSFDFDNYNFIWNKYSAKGYRTFYAEDCPKMAFRRRFKIPLGDYFNRPLSVAMENDKTVWYYRKYCVHGRTDTDIVLDYLKKYATMFQSKQHFSFTLFSRLTQEILHETFKADKIYLKFFKDFFENDILKNTVVFFFSDHGMRFGRFRETFPGKLEDRLPFMLIVFPSWFIKKYPEVHRNLQINARRLTTPFDIFATLEHILDFNGIEKKQVTKQRSMSLLHEIPENRTCDEAGILPHWYLIKEHYQIPAGYYRIKEHYQISAGYYRIKEHYQIPAGFITESRNIIKFQPVFIESRNIIKFQPVFIESRNIIKFPAGSYRIKEHYQIPAGYYRIKEHVSSNVK
;
A
#
# COMPACT_ATOMS: atom_id res chain seq x y z
N MET A 1 -4.17 38.36 75.70
CA MET A 1 -5.09 38.76 74.60
C MET A 1 -4.43 38.94 73.23
N ARG A 2 -3.26 39.59 73.08
CA ARG A 2 -2.62 39.81 71.76
C ARG A 2 -2.25 38.53 71.00
N GLU A 3 -1.74 37.52 71.69
CA GLU A 3 -1.30 36.24 71.07
C GLU A 3 -2.47 35.41 70.55
N HIS A 4 -3.56 35.27 71.32
CA HIS A 4 -4.78 34.60 70.88
C HIS A 4 -5.38 35.21 69.60
N ARG A 5 -5.35 36.54 69.45
CA ARG A 5 -5.78 37.21 68.22
C ARG A 5 -4.86 36.89 67.04
N SER A 6 -3.55 36.75 67.28
CA SER A 6 -2.57 36.42 66.24
C SER A 6 -2.74 34.97 65.75
N PHE A 7 -3.00 34.02 66.65
CA PHE A 7 -3.27 32.62 66.31
C PHE A 7 -4.58 32.45 65.53
N LEU A 8 -5.67 33.12 65.96
CA LEU A 8 -6.93 33.14 65.22
C LEU A 8 -6.80 33.78 63.83
N CYS A 9 -5.98 34.84 63.71
CA CYS A 9 -5.69 35.47 62.41
C CYS A 9 -4.89 34.54 61.49
N LEU A 10 -3.94 33.76 62.02
CA LEU A 10 -3.22 32.72 61.27
C LEU A 10 -4.16 31.62 60.73
N ILE A 11 -5.06 31.11 61.57
CA ILE A 11 -6.06 30.11 61.16
C ILE A 11 -7.01 30.67 60.10
N PHE A 12 -7.48 31.91 60.28
CA PHE A 12 -8.35 32.58 59.30
C PHE A 12 -7.66 32.75 57.94
N ASN A 13 -6.41 33.22 57.92
CA ASN A 13 -5.64 33.35 56.68
C ASN A 13 -5.37 31.99 56.01
N LEU A 14 -5.12 30.93 56.78
CA LEU A 14 -4.94 29.57 56.24
C LEU A 14 -6.24 29.06 55.58
N LEU A 15 -7.40 29.26 56.22
CA LEU A 15 -8.70 28.90 55.67
C LEU A 15 -9.04 29.68 54.39
N VAL A 16 -8.76 30.99 54.37
CA VAL A 16 -8.90 31.82 53.16
C VAL A 16 -7.99 31.32 52.04
N PHE A 17 -6.73 30.97 52.34
CA PHE A 17 -5.80 30.45 51.34
C PHE A 17 -6.25 29.10 50.77
N ILE A 18 -6.79 28.20 51.61
CA ILE A 18 -7.36 26.91 51.18
C ILE A 18 -8.60 27.13 50.30
N LEU A 19 -9.49 28.06 50.66
CA LEU A 19 -10.68 28.39 49.86
C LEU A 19 -10.31 29.02 48.51
N VAL A 20 -9.32 29.92 48.47
CA VAL A 20 -8.80 30.51 47.22
C VAL A 20 -8.12 29.45 46.36
N TYR A 21 -7.32 28.56 46.95
CA TYR A 21 -6.69 27.45 46.22
C TYR A 21 -7.73 26.47 45.68
N TYR A 22 -8.77 26.14 46.45
CA TYR A 22 -9.86 25.27 46.00
C TYR A 22 -10.69 25.94 44.88
N ALA A 23 -10.98 27.23 45.00
CA ALA A 23 -11.65 28.00 43.95
C ALA A 23 -10.79 28.09 42.67
N TYR A 24 -9.48 28.33 42.79
CA TYR A 24 -8.55 28.31 41.66
C TYR A 24 -8.46 26.93 41.01
N TYR A 25 -8.37 25.85 41.81
CA TYR A 25 -8.36 24.49 41.32
C TYR A 25 -9.66 24.16 40.57
N GLN A 26 -10.82 24.47 41.14
CA GLN A 26 -12.13 24.36 40.48
C GLN A 26 -12.16 25.17 39.17
N HIS A 27 -11.65 26.40 39.15
CA HIS A 27 -11.69 27.26 37.97
C HIS A 27 -10.77 26.77 36.84
N VAL A 28 -9.60 26.19 37.17
CA VAL A 28 -8.67 25.58 36.22
C VAL A 28 -9.18 24.22 35.71
N TRP A 29 -9.69 23.35 36.59
CA TRP A 29 -10.22 22.04 36.20
C TRP A 29 -11.52 22.13 35.38
N LEU A 30 -12.46 22.99 35.80
CA LEU A 30 -13.70 23.23 35.03
C LEU A 30 -13.45 24.10 33.80
N GLY A 31 -12.41 24.95 33.82
CA GLY A 31 -11.99 25.77 32.68
C GLY A 31 -11.44 24.94 31.52
N GLN A 32 -10.67 23.88 31.81
CA GLN A 32 -10.16 22.97 30.78
C GLN A 32 -11.25 22.05 30.17
N TYR A 33 -12.39 21.89 30.83
CA TYR A 33 -13.55 21.12 30.32
C TYR A 33 -14.61 21.96 29.60
N LYS A 34 -14.36 23.26 29.36
CA LYS A 34 -15.27 24.15 28.60
C LYS A 34 -14.64 24.75 27.35
N VAL A 35 -13.86 23.96 26.61
CA VAL A 35 -13.71 24.20 25.16
C VAL A 35 -14.97 23.71 24.46
N GLN A 36 -15.99 24.57 24.51
CA GLN A 36 -16.99 24.77 23.47
C GLN A 36 -17.37 23.52 22.65
N GLU A 37 -18.23 22.68 23.24
CA GLU A 37 -19.18 21.85 22.48
C GLU A 37 -20.09 22.79 21.65
N SER A 38 -19.58 23.27 20.50
CA SER A 38 -20.44 23.47 19.37
C SER A 38 -21.17 22.14 19.14
N LYS A 39 -22.49 22.17 18.97
CA LYS A 39 -23.33 21.01 18.69
C LYS A 39 -22.98 20.41 17.32
N GLU A 40 -21.80 19.82 17.20
CA GLU A 40 -21.57 18.74 16.26
C GLU A 40 -22.66 17.71 16.53
N ARG A 41 -23.35 17.34 15.45
CA ARG A 41 -24.33 16.25 15.53
C ARG A 41 -23.55 15.04 16.04
N LEU A 42 -23.84 14.57 17.26
CA LEU A 42 -23.41 13.25 17.68
C LEU A 42 -23.93 12.27 16.62
N PHE A 43 -23.04 11.85 15.72
CA PHE A 43 -23.32 10.76 14.81
C PHE A 43 -23.42 9.52 15.66
N THR A 44 -24.66 9.20 16.03
CA THR A 44 -25.01 8.03 16.81
C THR A 44 -24.30 6.82 16.20
N ILE A 45 -23.56 6.12 17.06
CA ILE A 45 -22.83 4.90 16.71
C ILE A 45 -23.79 4.01 15.94
N THR A 46 -23.53 3.89 14.65
CA THR A 46 -24.25 3.01 13.75
C THR A 46 -23.22 2.20 12.98
N GLU A 47 -23.63 1.01 12.58
CA GLU A 47 -22.80 0.01 11.95
C GLU A 47 -22.24 0.53 10.61
N PHE A 48 -21.46 -0.31 9.91
CA PHE A 48 -21.08 -0.03 8.53
C PHE A 48 -22.37 0.15 7.70
N LYS A 49 -22.80 1.40 7.49
CA LYS A 49 -24.07 1.68 6.80
C LYS A 49 -23.92 1.22 5.37
N ILE A 50 -24.58 0.11 5.06
CA ILE A 50 -24.85 -0.33 3.70
C ILE A 50 -25.38 0.89 2.95
N PRO A 51 -24.72 1.35 1.87
CA PRO A 51 -25.21 2.46 1.09
C PRO A 51 -26.63 2.16 0.62
N SER A 52 -27.54 3.13 0.78
CA SER A 52 -28.88 3.05 0.21
C SER A 52 -28.87 3.08 -1.33
N ALA A 53 -27.75 3.46 -1.94
CA ALA A 53 -27.51 3.43 -3.37
C ALA A 53 -26.83 2.12 -3.80
N PRO A 54 -27.17 1.56 -4.98
CA PRO A 54 -26.55 0.33 -5.50
C PRO A 54 -25.09 0.50 -5.95
N PHE A 55 -24.56 1.72 -5.94
CA PHE A 55 -23.23 2.06 -6.42
C PHE A 55 -22.37 2.69 -5.31
N LEU A 56 -21.09 2.29 -5.30
CA LEU A 56 -20.03 2.84 -4.45
C LEU A 56 -19.53 4.19 -5.00
N VAL A 57 -19.45 4.31 -6.32
CA VAL A 57 -19.29 5.54 -7.10
C VAL A 57 -20.39 5.56 -8.14
N ASP A 58 -21.21 6.61 -8.14
CA ASP A 58 -22.26 6.85 -9.12
C ASP A 58 -22.02 8.22 -9.75
N THR A 59 -21.59 8.20 -11.01
CA THR A 59 -21.34 9.38 -11.82
C THR A 59 -21.83 9.12 -13.25
N SER A 60 -21.97 10.19 -14.04
CA SER A 60 -22.43 10.13 -15.43
C SER A 60 -21.58 9.22 -16.32
N ALA A 61 -20.26 9.17 -16.10
CA ALA A 61 -19.30 8.39 -16.89
C ALA A 61 -18.72 7.16 -16.18
N CYS A 62 -18.83 7.07 -14.85
CA CYS A 62 -18.30 5.95 -14.06
C CYS A 62 -19.31 5.47 -13.02
N LYS A 63 -19.67 4.18 -13.12
CA LYS A 63 -20.45 3.48 -12.10
C LYS A 63 -19.62 2.32 -11.56
N ILE A 64 -19.49 2.25 -10.24
CA ILE A 64 -18.80 1.18 -9.53
C ILE A 64 -19.83 0.54 -8.60
N PRO A 65 -20.16 -0.75 -8.74
CA PRO A 65 -21.20 -1.37 -7.94
C PRO A 65 -20.77 -1.42 -6.47
N TYR A 66 -21.70 -1.15 -5.56
CA TYR A 66 -21.49 -1.48 -4.16
C TYR A 66 -21.59 -3.00 -3.98
N ILE A 67 -20.62 -3.57 -3.26
CA ILE A 67 -20.63 -4.97 -2.84
C ILE A 67 -20.43 -5.00 -1.34
N ASP A 68 -21.34 -5.67 -0.63
CA ASP A 68 -21.22 -5.92 0.80
C ASP A 68 -19.91 -6.68 1.09
N PRO A 69 -19.00 -6.12 1.91
CA PRO A 69 -17.78 -6.82 2.30
C PRO A 69 -18.05 -8.20 2.91
N PHE A 70 -19.23 -8.44 3.49
CA PHE A 70 -19.64 -9.68 4.14
C PHE A 70 -20.73 -10.47 3.40
N ASP A 71 -20.86 -10.28 2.08
CA ASP A 71 -21.86 -10.95 1.23
C ASP A 71 -22.03 -12.45 1.58
N LYS A 72 -23.29 -12.85 1.82
CA LYS A 72 -23.65 -14.19 2.28
C LYS A 72 -23.18 -15.30 1.32
N SER A 73 -23.11 -15.03 0.01
CA SER A 73 -22.62 -15.97 -0.99
C SER A 73 -21.13 -16.30 -0.79
N LEU A 74 -20.33 -15.33 -0.32
CA LEU A 74 -18.90 -15.46 -0.10
C LEU A 74 -18.54 -15.98 1.30
N LYS A 75 -19.52 -16.13 2.21
CA LYS A 75 -19.31 -16.55 3.60
C LYS A 75 -18.49 -17.84 3.74
N HIS A 76 -18.66 -18.78 2.81
CA HIS A 76 -17.94 -20.06 2.77
C HIS A 76 -16.44 -19.92 2.42
N MET A 77 -16.02 -18.78 1.88
CA MET A 77 -14.63 -18.47 1.51
C MET A 77 -13.88 -17.73 2.62
N PHE A 78 -14.61 -17.06 3.53
CA PHE A 78 -14.02 -16.32 4.63
C PHE A 78 -13.51 -17.27 5.72
N ARG A 79 -12.26 -17.06 6.13
CA ARG A 79 -11.61 -17.81 7.23
C ARG A 79 -11.29 -16.86 8.38
N LYS A 80 -11.28 -17.37 9.61
CA LYS A 80 -10.77 -16.64 10.77
C LYS A 80 -9.26 -16.46 10.62
N GLY A 81 -8.79 -15.23 10.68
CA GLY A 81 -7.35 -14.94 10.68
C GLY A 81 -6.68 -15.42 11.97
N THR A 82 -5.39 -15.71 11.91
CA THR A 82 -4.58 -16.10 13.07
C THR A 82 -3.54 -15.04 13.35
N ALA A 83 -3.53 -14.49 14.57
CA ALA A 83 -2.53 -13.51 14.98
C ALA A 83 -1.13 -14.15 15.02
N ILE A 84 -0.13 -13.45 14.52
CA ILE A 84 1.26 -13.86 14.68
C ILE A 84 1.62 -13.75 16.16
N LYS A 85 2.15 -14.84 16.72
CA LYS A 85 2.77 -14.86 18.04
C LYS A 85 4.27 -15.01 17.86
N CYS A 86 4.95 -13.87 17.69
CA CYS A 86 6.38 -13.84 17.88
C CYS A 86 6.67 -14.19 19.34
N ALA A 87 7.58 -15.12 19.58
CA ALA A 87 7.92 -15.59 20.92
C ALA A 87 8.57 -14.43 21.69
N VAL A 88 8.13 -14.21 22.94
CA VAL A 88 8.79 -13.27 23.85
C VAL A 88 10.08 -13.92 24.36
N ILE A 89 11.07 -13.99 23.49
CA ILE A 89 12.46 -14.10 23.90
C ILE A 89 12.71 -12.79 24.64
N ASN A 90 12.97 -12.83 25.96
CA ASN A 90 13.39 -11.65 26.69
C ASN A 90 14.58 -11.03 25.95
N ASP A 91 14.49 -9.77 25.51
CA ASP A 91 15.49 -9.17 24.63
C ASP A 91 16.89 -9.20 25.29
N VAL A 92 17.67 -10.22 24.91
CA VAL A 92 19.03 -10.50 25.40
C VAL A 92 19.95 -9.32 25.08
N VAL A 93 19.71 -8.72 23.92
CA VAL A 93 20.30 -7.47 23.46
C VAL A 93 19.15 -6.55 23.03
N TYR A 94 19.18 -5.29 23.44
CA TYR A 94 18.22 -4.26 23.03
C TYR A 94 18.90 -2.93 22.74
N SER A 95 18.24 -2.06 21.97
CA SER A 95 18.69 -0.71 21.66
C SER A 95 17.91 0.33 22.48
N LYS A 96 18.59 1.32 23.07
CA LYS A 96 17.97 2.54 23.60
C LYS A 96 18.74 3.75 23.05
N GLY A 97 18.06 4.59 22.26
CA GLY A 97 18.74 5.60 21.44
C GLY A 97 19.71 4.93 20.47
N ASN A 98 20.94 5.45 20.39
CA ASN A 98 22.02 4.90 19.56
C ASN A 98 22.95 3.93 20.31
N THR A 99 22.54 3.48 21.51
CA THR A 99 23.33 2.57 22.35
C THR A 99 22.69 1.18 22.39
N ILE A 100 23.49 0.15 22.18
CA ILE A 100 23.13 -1.25 22.39
C ILE A 100 23.44 -1.63 23.84
N PHE A 101 22.55 -2.39 24.47
CA PHE A 101 22.69 -2.91 25.84
C PHE A 101 22.49 -4.42 25.88
N ILE A 102 23.25 -5.09 26.74
CA ILE A 102 23.07 -6.50 27.10
C ILE A 102 22.17 -6.57 28.34
N ASN A 103 21.11 -7.36 28.25
CA ASN A 103 20.18 -7.59 29.35
C ASN A 103 20.60 -8.83 30.16
N TRP A 104 21.55 -8.67 31.08
CA TRP A 104 22.04 -9.78 31.91
C TRP A 104 20.95 -10.49 32.72
N LYS A 105 19.85 -9.80 33.06
CA LYS A 105 18.67 -10.43 33.68
C LYS A 105 17.96 -11.37 32.72
N ALA A 106 17.80 -10.99 31.45
CA ALA A 106 17.28 -11.88 30.40
C ALA A 106 18.22 -13.08 30.15
N VAL A 107 19.54 -12.83 30.04
CA VAL A 107 20.56 -13.87 29.87
C VAL A 107 20.46 -14.92 30.98
N ASN A 108 20.47 -14.47 32.25
CA ASN A 108 20.45 -15.34 33.42
C ASN A 108 19.13 -16.12 33.60
N ASN A 109 18.05 -15.67 32.96
CA ASN A 109 16.74 -16.33 32.94
C ASN A 109 16.51 -17.16 31.65
N SER A 110 17.57 -17.45 30.89
CA SER A 110 17.50 -18.17 29.62
C SER A 110 18.54 -19.30 29.52
N GLN A 111 18.50 -20.07 28.44
CA GLN A 111 19.50 -21.10 28.12
C GLN A 111 20.93 -20.53 27.88
N LEU A 112 21.08 -19.20 27.85
CA LEU A 112 22.36 -18.50 27.73
C LEU A 112 23.06 -18.27 29.09
N LYS A 113 22.39 -18.51 30.22
CA LYS A 113 22.95 -18.38 31.57
C LYS A 113 24.30 -19.08 31.68
N ASN A 114 25.30 -18.41 32.23
CA ASN A 114 26.70 -18.85 32.35
C ASN A 114 27.45 -19.13 31.03
N ARG A 115 26.75 -19.33 29.90
CA ARG A 115 27.33 -19.62 28.58
C ARG A 115 27.78 -18.35 27.86
N MET A 116 26.90 -17.35 27.73
CA MET A 116 27.21 -16.07 27.08
C MET A 116 28.13 -15.22 27.98
N LYS A 117 29.15 -14.59 27.40
CA LYS A 117 30.17 -13.80 28.14
C LYS A 117 30.34 -12.38 27.62
N TYR A 118 30.35 -12.19 26.31
CA TYR A 118 30.49 -10.88 25.68
C TYR A 118 29.73 -10.86 24.35
N CYS A 119 29.53 -9.66 23.80
CA CYS A 119 29.05 -9.46 22.46
C CYS A 119 30.02 -8.61 21.65
N LYS A 120 29.88 -8.66 20.33
CA LYS A 120 30.49 -7.77 19.35
C LYS A 120 29.44 -7.40 18.32
N TYR A 121 29.68 -6.37 17.52
CA TYR A 121 28.83 -6.04 16.39
C TYR A 121 29.61 -5.94 15.09
N GLU A 122 28.92 -6.19 13.99
CA GLU A 122 29.44 -6.03 12.64
C GLU A 122 28.55 -5.04 11.87
N VAL A 123 29.16 -4.11 11.14
CA VAL A 123 28.43 -3.07 10.41
C VAL A 123 27.95 -3.59 9.06
N ILE A 124 26.64 -3.48 8.80
CA ILE A 124 26.00 -3.90 7.55
C ILE A 124 25.85 -2.69 6.63
N TRP A 125 26.31 -2.80 5.39
CA TRP A 125 26.20 -1.72 4.39
C TRP A 125 26.19 -2.27 2.96
N ILE A 126 25.91 -1.42 1.97
CA ILE A 126 26.04 -1.75 0.54
C ILE A 126 27.31 -1.09 -0.02
N PRO A 127 28.23 -1.83 -0.65
CA PRO A 127 29.34 -1.23 -1.38
C PRO A 127 28.83 -0.42 -2.55
N TYR A 128 29.25 0.85 -2.64
CA TYR A 128 29.07 1.67 -3.83
C TYR A 128 30.06 1.20 -4.90
N ASN A 129 29.72 0.11 -5.59
CA ASN A 129 30.52 -0.40 -6.70
C ASN A 129 29.58 -0.93 -7.79
N GLU A 130 29.69 -0.35 -8.97
CA GLU A 130 28.57 -0.14 -9.92
C GLU A 130 28.00 -1.41 -10.59
N LYS A 131 28.57 -2.59 -10.31
CA LYS A 131 28.39 -3.81 -11.12
C LYS A 131 27.72 -5.00 -10.41
N ARG A 132 27.19 -4.85 -9.18
CA ARG A 132 26.47 -5.96 -8.49
C ARG A 132 25.16 -5.50 -7.84
N HIS A 133 24.04 -5.86 -8.47
CA HIS A 133 22.70 -5.43 -8.08
C HIS A 133 22.02 -6.39 -7.09
N ASN A 134 20.94 -5.87 -6.49
CA ASN A 134 19.85 -6.60 -5.83
C ASN A 134 20.14 -7.31 -4.49
N ASP A 135 21.03 -8.30 -4.42
CA ASP A 135 21.05 -9.27 -3.31
C ASP A 135 22.37 -9.33 -2.53
N PHE A 136 23.16 -8.26 -2.61
CA PHE A 136 24.45 -8.14 -1.91
C PHE A 136 24.42 -7.08 -0.79
N PHE A 137 25.00 -7.43 0.35
CA PHE A 137 25.46 -6.54 1.40
C PHE A 137 26.91 -6.87 1.70
N MET A 138 27.63 -5.95 2.32
CA MET A 138 28.94 -6.21 2.92
C MET A 138 28.89 -5.95 4.42
N VAL A 139 29.82 -6.61 5.10
CA VAL A 139 30.02 -6.56 6.54
C VAL A 139 31.41 -5.96 6.77
N LYS A 140 31.53 -4.88 7.55
CA LYS A 140 32.84 -4.37 7.96
C LYS A 140 33.42 -5.22 9.10
N LYS A 141 34.72 -5.06 9.35
CA LYS A 141 35.42 -5.70 10.48
C LYS A 141 34.63 -5.56 11.78
N GLU A 142 34.53 -6.67 12.49
CA GLU A 142 33.87 -6.82 13.78
C GLU A 142 34.41 -5.83 14.82
N SER A 143 33.54 -5.34 15.71
CA SER A 143 33.87 -4.40 16.78
C SER A 143 34.79 -5.01 17.83
N LYS A 144 35.30 -4.16 18.74
CA LYS A 144 35.80 -4.64 20.04
C LYS A 144 34.67 -5.31 20.82
N GLU A 145 35.04 -6.17 21.76
CA GLU A 145 34.13 -6.84 22.68
C GLU A 145 33.50 -5.86 23.64
N PHE A 146 32.22 -6.07 23.96
CA PHE A 146 31.51 -5.36 25.00
C PHE A 146 30.70 -6.33 25.86
N VAL A 147 30.67 -6.07 27.17
CA VAL A 147 29.99 -6.91 28.17
C VAL A 147 28.71 -6.28 28.72
N ASP A 148 28.54 -4.96 28.62
CA ASP A 148 27.33 -4.26 29.09
C ASP A 148 26.63 -3.46 28.00
N ARG A 149 27.37 -2.59 27.31
CA ARG A 149 26.84 -1.69 26.29
C ARG A 149 27.90 -1.23 25.29
N THR A 150 27.45 -0.76 24.14
CA THR A 150 28.29 -0.07 23.14
C THR A 150 27.46 0.97 22.38
N ASP A 151 28.08 2.10 22.07
CA ASP A 151 27.48 3.14 21.23
C ASP A 151 27.70 2.82 19.76
N ILE A 152 26.68 3.11 18.94
CA ILE A 152 26.60 2.77 17.52
C ILE A 152 26.50 4.06 16.70
N SER A 153 27.48 4.29 15.82
CA SER A 153 27.49 5.38 14.84
C SER A 153 27.09 4.94 13.43
N ASN A 154 26.66 3.69 13.28
CA ASN A 154 26.27 3.10 11.99
C ASN A 154 24.76 2.85 11.92
N GLU A 155 24.22 2.92 10.70
CA GLU A 155 22.78 2.81 10.44
C GLU A 155 22.25 1.39 10.65
N PHE A 156 23.01 0.37 10.27
CA PHE A 156 22.63 -1.03 10.39
C PHE A 156 23.77 -1.88 10.95
N ILE A 157 23.45 -2.74 11.92
CA ILE A 157 24.41 -3.68 12.51
C ILE A 157 23.81 -5.07 12.71
N ARG A 158 24.67 -6.08 12.72
CA ARG A 158 24.42 -7.38 13.32
C ARG A 158 25.19 -7.46 14.62
N VAL A 159 24.52 -7.71 15.75
CA VAL A 159 25.15 -8.00 17.04
C VAL A 159 25.26 -9.51 17.18
N LYS A 160 26.43 -9.99 17.56
CA LYS A 160 26.71 -11.40 17.87
C LYS A 160 27.23 -11.52 19.29
N CYS A 161 26.79 -12.54 20.01
CA CYS A 161 27.18 -12.80 21.39
C CYS A 161 27.75 -14.20 21.53
N TYR A 162 28.80 -14.29 22.33
CA TYR A 162 29.74 -15.40 22.30
C TYR A 162 29.93 -16.02 23.69
N THR A 163 30.36 -17.28 23.73
CA THR A 163 30.90 -17.90 24.94
C THR A 163 32.34 -17.45 25.21
N GLY A 164 32.86 -17.76 26.39
CA GLY A 164 34.28 -17.51 26.71
C GLY A 164 35.28 -18.26 25.82
N GLY A 165 34.82 -19.28 25.08
CA GLY A 165 35.61 -19.98 24.05
C GLY A 165 35.34 -19.47 22.63
N GLY A 166 34.66 -18.34 22.45
CA GLY A 166 34.42 -17.72 21.14
C GLY A 166 33.30 -18.34 20.29
N LEU A 167 32.48 -19.25 20.84
CA LEU A 167 31.33 -19.83 20.12
C LEU A 167 30.16 -18.85 20.07
N ASP A 168 29.65 -18.56 18.87
CA ASP A 168 28.42 -17.77 18.65
C ASP A 168 27.20 -18.50 19.23
N VAL A 169 26.46 -17.84 20.12
CA VAL A 169 25.28 -18.38 20.80
C VAL A 169 24.03 -17.52 20.65
N TYR A 170 24.15 -16.31 20.08
CA TYR A 170 23.03 -15.40 19.87
C TYR A 170 23.43 -14.33 18.85
N THR A 171 22.60 -14.14 17.84
CA THR A 171 22.78 -13.13 16.78
C THR A 171 21.50 -12.30 16.67
N ASN A 172 21.55 -10.96 16.66
CA ASN A 172 20.37 -10.11 16.44
C ASN A 172 20.70 -8.89 15.56
N PHE A 173 19.70 -8.26 14.96
CA PHE A 173 19.83 -7.20 13.96
C PHE A 173 19.19 -5.89 14.44
N PHE A 174 19.86 -4.77 14.21
CA PHE A 174 19.39 -3.45 14.66
C PHE A 174 19.51 -2.39 13.56
N SER A 175 18.51 -1.50 13.54
CA SER A 175 18.45 -0.29 12.73
C SER A 175 18.50 0.97 13.61
N PHE A 176 19.26 1.94 13.14
CA PHE A 176 19.42 3.27 13.70
C PHE A 176 19.20 4.32 12.61
N VAL A 177 19.00 5.57 13.00
CA VAL A 177 18.96 6.71 12.09
C VAL A 177 19.97 7.71 12.62
N HIS A 178 20.88 8.15 11.76
CA HIS A 178 21.92 9.14 12.05
C HIS A 178 21.86 10.22 10.99
N LEU A 179 22.23 11.46 11.34
CA LEU A 179 22.40 12.52 10.34
C LEU A 179 23.52 12.14 9.37
N LYS A 180 23.28 12.34 8.07
CA LYS A 180 24.25 12.11 6.99
C LYS A 180 24.65 13.46 6.42
N ALA A 181 25.93 13.83 6.56
CA ALA A 181 26.39 15.19 6.29
C ALA A 181 26.06 15.66 4.86
N ASP A 182 26.27 14.79 3.87
CA ASP A 182 25.94 15.00 2.46
C ASP A 182 24.43 15.23 2.21
N VAL A 183 23.58 14.53 2.97
CA VAL A 183 22.11 14.70 2.91
C VAL A 183 21.68 16.01 3.54
N GLU A 184 22.21 16.35 4.72
CA GLU A 184 21.90 17.62 5.39
C GLU A 184 22.38 18.81 4.55
N ASP A 185 23.61 18.77 4.03
CA ASP A 185 24.18 19.76 3.09
C ASP A 185 23.28 19.99 1.87
N ARG A 186 22.81 18.92 1.23
CA ARG A 186 21.89 18.99 0.09
C ARG A 186 20.56 19.61 0.49
N CYS A 187 20.01 19.17 1.62
CA CYS A 187 18.73 19.63 2.12
C CYS A 187 18.75 21.12 2.47
N GLU A 188 19.79 21.62 3.14
CA GLU A 188 19.93 23.02 3.51
C GLU A 188 20.10 23.93 2.29
N LYS A 189 20.99 23.58 1.36
CA LYS A 189 21.19 24.31 0.09
C LYS A 189 19.89 24.41 -0.72
N ASN A 190 19.13 23.32 -0.81
CA ASN A 190 17.85 23.30 -1.54
C ASN A 190 16.72 23.99 -0.75
N ALA A 191 16.69 23.91 0.57
CA ALA A 191 15.68 24.61 1.39
C ALA A 191 15.79 26.14 1.21
N ILE A 192 17.02 26.68 1.19
CA ILE A 192 17.27 28.10 0.88
C ILE A 192 16.80 28.43 -0.54
N LYS A 193 17.21 27.63 -1.53
CA LYS A 193 16.86 27.83 -2.96
C LYS A 193 15.34 27.86 -3.23
N PHE A 194 14.55 27.10 -2.47
CA PHE A 194 13.11 26.96 -2.67
C PHE A 194 12.25 27.64 -1.57
N ALA A 195 12.87 28.40 -0.65
CA ALA A 195 12.17 29.03 0.48
C ALA A 195 10.97 29.89 0.05
N ASN A 196 11.16 30.71 -0.99
CA ASN A 196 10.15 31.64 -1.50
C ASN A 196 9.21 31.04 -2.56
N THR A 197 9.34 29.74 -2.90
CA THR A 197 8.54 29.11 -3.96
C THR A 197 7.34 28.31 -3.45
N ARG A 198 7.14 28.24 -2.13
CA ARG A 198 6.11 27.43 -1.45
C ARG A 198 5.35 28.26 -0.45
N GLN A 199 4.05 27.99 -0.34
CA GLN A 199 3.22 28.57 0.71
C GLN A 199 3.21 27.70 1.98
N GLU A 200 3.29 26.37 1.81
CA GLU A 200 3.35 25.40 2.89
C GLU A 200 4.41 24.34 2.65
N GLN A 201 4.89 23.73 3.73
CA GLN A 201 5.93 22.69 3.70
C GLN A 201 5.42 21.45 4.42
N LEU A 202 4.62 20.66 3.72
CA LEU A 202 4.11 19.39 4.21
C LEU A 202 5.17 18.30 4.05
N ASN A 203 5.32 17.47 5.09
CA ASN A 203 5.98 16.17 5.00
C ASN A 203 5.03 15.16 4.36
N VAL A 204 5.56 14.06 3.81
CA VAL A 204 4.73 13.00 3.22
C VAL A 204 5.19 11.63 3.67
N MET A 205 4.23 10.81 4.11
CA MET A 205 4.41 9.41 4.45
C MET A 205 3.51 8.53 3.58
N MET A 206 4.12 7.78 2.67
CA MET A 206 3.45 6.75 1.89
C MET A 206 3.72 5.38 2.52
N MET A 207 2.65 4.69 2.90
CA MET A 207 2.67 3.35 3.48
C MET A 207 1.76 2.42 2.69
N GLY A 208 2.37 1.62 1.82
CA GLY A 208 1.69 0.62 1.00
C GLY A 208 1.66 -0.74 1.68
N ILE A 209 0.55 -1.45 1.59
CA ILE A 209 0.45 -2.88 1.87
C ILE A 209 0.05 -3.60 0.60
N ASP A 210 0.84 -4.57 0.18
CA ASP A 210 0.66 -5.36 -1.03
C ASP A 210 -0.62 -6.23 -0.96
N SER A 211 -1.38 -6.25 -2.06
CA SER A 211 -2.49 -7.19 -2.34
C SER A 211 -3.76 -7.04 -1.50
N VAL A 212 -4.04 -5.86 -0.92
CA VAL A 212 -5.23 -5.62 -0.07
C VAL A 212 -6.31 -4.81 -0.80
N ALA A 213 -7.41 -5.48 -1.15
CA ALA A 213 -8.62 -4.81 -1.63
C ALA A 213 -9.30 -3.99 -0.52
N ARG A 214 -10.05 -2.93 -0.88
CA ARG A 214 -10.82 -2.13 0.08
C ARG A 214 -11.77 -2.97 0.94
N ASN A 215 -12.54 -3.86 0.32
CA ASN A 215 -13.42 -4.78 1.07
C ASN A 215 -12.65 -5.83 1.87
N ASN A 216 -11.42 -6.20 1.48
CA ASN A 216 -10.54 -7.06 2.27
C ASN A 216 -10.05 -6.34 3.54
N MET A 217 -9.69 -5.06 3.45
CA MET A 217 -9.38 -4.21 4.59
C MET A 217 -10.58 -4.10 5.55
N LEU A 218 -11.80 -3.89 5.04
CA LEU A 218 -13.02 -3.81 5.86
C LEU A 218 -13.34 -5.12 6.60
N ARG A 219 -13.02 -6.28 6.01
CA ARG A 219 -13.17 -7.59 6.67
C ARG A 219 -12.11 -7.87 7.73
N TYR A 220 -10.85 -7.53 7.46
CA TYR A 220 -9.71 -8.07 8.21
C TYR A 220 -8.79 -7.02 8.88
N MET A 221 -8.89 -5.75 8.51
CA MET A 221 -8.15 -4.61 9.09
C MET A 221 -9.10 -3.51 9.61
N LYS A 222 -10.20 -3.97 10.22
CA LYS A 222 -11.31 -3.10 10.64
C LYS A 222 -10.92 -2.13 11.75
N GLU A 223 -9.99 -2.48 12.64
CA GLU A 223 -9.60 -1.63 13.76
C GLU A 223 -8.73 -0.46 13.25
N THR A 224 -7.78 -0.74 12.35
CA THR A 224 -6.95 0.24 11.64
C THR A 224 -7.81 1.16 10.77
N TRP A 225 -8.72 0.62 9.95
CA TRP A 225 -9.62 1.41 9.11
C TRP A 225 -10.47 2.36 9.96
N LYS A 226 -11.08 1.87 11.03
CA LYS A 226 -11.89 2.70 11.94
C LYS A 226 -11.06 3.80 12.61
N TYR A 227 -9.83 3.50 13.05
CA TYR A 227 -8.98 4.51 13.68
C TYR A 227 -8.61 5.64 12.71
N LEU A 228 -8.20 5.30 11.49
CA LEU A 228 -7.86 6.32 10.48
C LEU A 228 -9.08 7.11 10.02
N VAL A 229 -10.16 6.43 9.61
CA VAL A 229 -11.35 7.09 9.04
C VAL A 229 -12.17 7.82 10.11
N ASN A 230 -12.47 7.18 11.24
CA ASN A 230 -13.39 7.75 12.23
C ASN A 230 -12.71 8.65 13.28
N THR A 231 -11.43 8.44 13.59
CA THR A 231 -10.71 9.26 14.59
C THR A 231 -9.87 10.37 13.93
N HIS A 232 -9.28 10.10 12.77
CA HIS A 232 -8.39 11.04 12.07
C HIS A 232 -8.94 11.56 10.73
N ASN A 233 -10.24 11.35 10.47
CA ASN A 233 -10.96 11.85 9.29
C ASN A 233 -10.28 11.48 7.95
N ALA A 234 -9.68 10.28 7.86
CA ALA A 234 -9.03 9.83 6.64
C ALA A 234 -10.00 9.80 5.44
N ILE A 235 -9.58 10.39 4.33
CA ILE A 235 -10.29 10.38 3.06
C ILE A 235 -10.14 8.97 2.45
N ASP A 236 -11.23 8.22 2.39
CA ASP A 236 -11.31 6.87 1.81
C ASP A 236 -11.71 6.98 0.32
N LEU A 237 -10.76 6.80 -0.60
CA LEU A 237 -11.03 6.88 -2.04
C LEU A 237 -11.77 5.64 -2.53
N LEU A 238 -13.10 5.71 -2.49
CA LEU A 238 -14.01 4.60 -2.80
C LEU A 238 -13.87 4.12 -4.25
N GLY A 239 -13.51 5.03 -5.16
CA GLY A 239 -13.32 4.78 -6.59
C GLY A 239 -11.86 4.61 -7.03
N TYR A 240 -10.93 4.36 -6.11
CA TYR A 240 -9.53 4.16 -6.44
C TYR A 240 -9.32 2.82 -7.16
N ASN A 241 -8.96 2.88 -8.44
CA ASN A 241 -8.81 1.74 -9.33
C ASN A 241 -7.36 1.57 -9.79
N LYS A 242 -6.89 0.32 -9.81
CA LYS A 242 -5.56 -0.02 -10.34
C LYS A 242 -5.54 0.10 -11.87
N VAL A 243 -4.36 0.33 -12.43
CA VAL A 243 -4.18 0.51 -13.90
C VAL A 243 -3.45 -0.67 -14.56
N ALA A 244 -2.92 -1.60 -13.77
CA ALA A 244 -2.19 -2.77 -14.24
C ALA A 244 -2.38 -4.00 -13.31
N ASP A 245 -1.76 -5.13 -13.66
CA ASP A 245 -1.97 -6.40 -12.97
C ASP A 245 -1.44 -6.41 -11.53
N ASN A 246 -0.13 -6.18 -11.34
CA ASN A 246 0.61 -6.41 -10.11
C ASN A 246 1.35 -5.15 -9.62
N THR A 247 2.10 -5.27 -8.52
CA THR A 247 2.83 -4.19 -7.85
C THR A 247 3.60 -3.29 -8.79
N PHE A 248 4.55 -3.84 -9.54
CA PHE A 248 5.49 -3.03 -10.31
C PHE A 248 4.79 -2.04 -11.28
N PRO A 249 3.88 -2.48 -12.18
CA PRO A 249 3.20 -1.58 -13.09
C PRO A 249 2.07 -0.75 -12.46
N ASN A 250 1.77 -0.87 -11.16
CA ASN A 250 0.89 0.06 -10.42
C ASN A 250 1.69 1.08 -9.58
N ILE A 251 2.84 0.70 -9.02
CA ILE A 251 3.74 1.63 -8.31
C ILE A 251 4.46 2.57 -9.28
N VAL A 252 4.86 2.13 -10.48
CA VAL A 252 5.48 3.02 -11.49
C VAL A 252 4.59 4.23 -11.86
N PRO A 253 3.30 4.08 -12.22
CA PRO A 253 2.44 5.24 -12.48
C PRO A 253 2.17 6.09 -11.24
N MET A 254 2.14 5.49 -10.03
CA MET A 254 2.06 6.22 -8.75
C MET A 254 3.27 7.11 -8.47
N THR A 255 4.44 6.76 -9.00
CA THR A 255 5.73 7.35 -8.61
C THR A 255 6.46 8.07 -9.74
N VAL A 256 6.02 7.91 -10.99
CA VAL A 256 6.58 8.58 -12.20
C VAL A 256 5.48 9.20 -13.09
N GLY A 257 4.20 8.95 -12.83
CA GLY A 257 3.09 9.45 -13.67
C GLY A 257 2.95 8.77 -15.04
N LYS A 258 3.70 7.68 -15.26
CA LYS A 258 3.81 6.96 -16.54
C LYS A 258 3.52 5.48 -16.39
N PHE A 259 3.02 4.85 -17.45
CA PHE A 259 3.03 3.39 -17.57
C PHE A 259 4.45 2.87 -17.81
N VAL A 260 4.67 1.59 -17.51
CA VAL A 260 5.96 0.91 -17.75
C VAL A 260 6.37 0.93 -19.24
N ASN A 261 5.43 0.85 -20.17
CA ASN A 261 5.70 0.89 -21.61
C ASN A 261 5.92 2.31 -22.17
N GLU A 262 5.71 3.36 -21.38
CA GLU A 262 6.09 4.74 -21.71
C GLU A 262 7.51 5.08 -21.24
N LEU A 263 8.20 4.11 -20.62
CA LEU A 263 9.59 4.22 -20.21
C LEU A 263 10.48 3.64 -21.32
N SER A 264 11.33 4.49 -21.88
CA SER A 264 12.26 4.19 -22.98
C SER A 264 13.36 3.18 -22.66
N SER A 265 13.56 2.82 -21.39
CA SER A 265 14.65 1.99 -20.90
C SER A 265 14.23 1.18 -19.67
N PHE A 266 14.83 0.01 -19.50
CA PHE A 266 14.77 -0.78 -18.27
C PHE A 266 15.79 -0.31 -17.21
N ASP A 267 16.55 0.75 -17.49
CA ASP A 267 17.46 1.37 -16.54
C ASP A 267 16.73 2.41 -15.69
N PHE A 268 16.01 1.91 -14.66
CA PHE A 268 15.03 2.70 -13.92
C PHE A 268 15.65 3.83 -13.08
N ASP A 269 16.93 3.76 -12.77
CA ASP A 269 17.64 4.80 -11.99
C ASP A 269 17.67 6.16 -12.73
N ASN A 270 17.48 6.17 -14.06
CA ASN A 270 17.46 7.40 -14.87
C ASN A 270 16.12 8.15 -14.86
N TYR A 271 15.06 7.61 -14.23
CA TYR A 271 13.77 8.29 -14.15
C TYR A 271 13.61 9.13 -12.89
N ASN A 272 12.95 10.27 -13.03
CA ASN A 272 12.68 11.18 -11.91
C ASN A 272 11.46 10.70 -11.10
N PHE A 273 11.64 9.60 -10.37
CA PHE A 273 10.67 9.08 -9.40
C PHE A 273 10.33 10.13 -8.33
N ILE A 274 9.19 9.98 -7.66
CA ILE A 274 8.69 10.98 -6.72
C ILE A 274 9.66 11.26 -5.56
N TRP A 275 10.36 10.25 -5.02
CA TRP A 275 11.44 10.47 -4.05
C TRP A 275 12.60 11.28 -4.62
N ASN A 276 12.98 11.10 -5.89
CA ASN A 276 14.00 11.92 -6.57
C ASN A 276 13.55 13.38 -6.66
N LYS A 277 12.26 13.63 -6.97
CA LYS A 277 11.67 14.99 -6.98
C LYS A 277 11.72 15.64 -5.60
N TYR A 278 11.30 14.93 -4.56
CA TYR A 278 11.34 15.42 -3.17
C TYR A 278 12.79 15.70 -2.71
N SER A 279 13.74 14.79 -2.99
CA SER A 279 15.17 14.94 -2.70
C SER A 279 15.79 16.19 -3.35
N ALA A 280 15.54 16.40 -4.65
CA ALA A 280 15.98 17.57 -5.40
C ALA A 280 15.36 18.90 -4.90
N LYS A 281 14.32 18.81 -4.08
CA LYS A 281 13.52 19.92 -3.53
C LYS A 281 13.78 20.20 -2.04
N GLY A 282 14.79 19.57 -1.44
CA GLY A 282 15.25 19.81 -0.08
C GLY A 282 14.79 18.81 0.97
N TYR A 283 14.02 17.79 0.57
CA TYR A 283 13.54 16.77 1.50
C TYR A 283 14.59 15.69 1.76
N ARG A 284 14.58 15.17 2.98
CA ARG A 284 15.16 13.87 3.32
C ARG A 284 14.24 12.78 2.77
N THR A 285 14.81 11.69 2.29
CA THR A 285 14.06 10.62 1.64
C THR A 285 14.31 9.28 2.33
N PHE A 286 13.23 8.56 2.58
CA PHE A 286 13.25 7.24 3.18
C PHE A 286 12.54 6.25 2.25
N TYR A 287 13.15 5.08 2.07
CA TYR A 287 12.57 3.99 1.31
C TYR A 287 12.76 2.66 2.07
N ALA A 288 11.69 1.90 2.31
CA ALA A 288 11.83 0.59 2.96
C ALA A 288 10.78 -0.45 2.54
N GLU A 289 11.19 -1.71 2.52
CA GLU A 289 10.34 -2.86 2.16
C GLU A 289 10.57 -4.04 3.12
N ASP A 290 9.52 -4.82 3.43
CA ASP A 290 9.58 -5.96 4.38
C ASP A 290 9.68 -7.34 3.70
N CYS A 291 10.01 -7.40 2.41
CA CYS A 291 10.23 -8.66 1.70
C CYS A 291 11.27 -8.49 0.57
N PRO A 292 12.59 -8.63 0.85
CA PRO A 292 13.62 -8.32 -0.14
C PRO A 292 13.55 -9.18 -1.42
N LYS A 293 12.87 -10.32 -1.38
CA LYS A 293 12.66 -11.21 -2.54
C LYS A 293 11.54 -10.75 -3.48
N MET A 294 10.51 -10.09 -2.96
CA MET A 294 9.38 -9.56 -3.74
C MET A 294 9.50 -8.05 -4.04
N ALA A 295 10.36 -7.37 -3.28
CA ALA A 295 10.73 -5.96 -3.39
C ALA A 295 10.70 -5.34 -4.80
N PHE A 296 9.98 -4.23 -4.92
CA PHE A 296 9.96 -3.32 -6.07
C PHE A 296 11.38 -2.86 -6.43
N ARG A 297 12.24 -2.65 -5.42
CA ARG A 297 13.64 -2.22 -5.61
C ARG A 297 14.48 -3.16 -6.48
N ARG A 298 14.09 -4.42 -6.73
CA ARG A 298 14.89 -5.40 -7.52
C ARG A 298 15.20 -4.98 -8.99
N ARG A 299 14.76 -3.79 -9.40
CA ARG A 299 14.93 -3.21 -10.73
C ARG A 299 15.85 -1.96 -10.74
N PHE A 300 16.43 -1.60 -9.60
CA PHE A 300 17.24 -0.39 -9.40
C PHE A 300 18.66 -0.72 -8.97
N LYS A 301 19.62 -0.03 -9.60
CA LYS A 301 21.03 -0.16 -9.30
C LYS A 301 21.41 0.65 -8.06
N ILE A 302 20.85 1.86 -7.91
CA ILE A 302 21.16 2.79 -6.81
C ILE A 302 20.13 2.68 -5.66
N PRO A 303 20.45 3.20 -4.46
CA PRO A 303 19.46 3.36 -3.38
C PRO A 303 18.28 4.25 -3.79
N LEU A 304 17.08 3.89 -3.35
CA LEU A 304 15.83 4.61 -3.64
C LEU A 304 15.52 5.78 -2.68
N GLY A 305 16.45 6.09 -1.79
CA GLY A 305 16.34 7.18 -0.82
C GLY A 305 17.59 7.27 0.03
N ASP A 306 17.71 8.37 0.76
CA ASP A 306 18.83 8.65 1.68
C ASP A 306 18.90 7.59 2.79
N TYR A 307 17.74 7.18 3.31
CA TYR A 307 17.57 6.17 4.35
C TYR A 307 16.89 4.95 3.73
N PHE A 308 17.60 3.82 3.66
CA PHE A 308 17.22 2.69 2.81
C PHE A 308 17.53 1.34 3.46
N ASN A 309 16.48 0.58 3.82
CA ASN A 309 16.60 -0.61 4.69
C ASN A 309 17.20 -1.87 4.04
N ARG A 310 17.41 -1.88 2.72
CA ARG A 310 17.82 -3.09 1.97
C ARG A 310 19.07 -3.81 2.49
N PRO A 311 20.17 -3.15 2.94
CA PRO A 311 21.33 -3.87 3.46
C PRO A 311 20.93 -4.78 4.62
N LEU A 312 20.13 -4.23 5.54
CA LEU A 312 19.60 -4.92 6.71
C LEU A 312 18.68 -6.08 6.32
N SER A 313 17.67 -5.83 5.46
CA SER A 313 16.70 -6.86 5.07
C SER A 313 17.35 -8.04 4.32
N VAL A 314 18.36 -7.80 3.48
CA VAL A 314 19.10 -8.89 2.81
C VAL A 314 19.99 -9.65 3.79
N ALA A 315 20.66 -8.95 4.72
CA ALA A 315 21.45 -9.59 5.77
C ALA A 315 20.59 -10.48 6.68
N MET A 316 19.40 -10.01 7.06
CA MET A 316 18.40 -10.80 7.78
C MET A 316 17.95 -12.02 6.96
N GLU A 317 17.46 -11.85 5.73
CA GLU A 317 16.93 -12.98 4.91
C GLU A 317 18.00 -14.05 4.59
N ASN A 318 19.30 -13.69 4.59
CA ASN A 318 20.41 -14.63 4.43
C ASN A 318 20.79 -15.36 5.74
N ASP A 319 20.56 -14.74 6.91
CA ASP A 319 20.81 -15.37 8.20
C ASP A 319 19.62 -16.24 8.64
N LYS A 320 19.66 -17.52 8.27
CA LYS A 320 18.56 -18.47 8.58
C LYS A 320 18.34 -18.70 10.08
N THR A 321 19.29 -18.33 10.94
CA THR A 321 19.24 -18.65 12.39
C THR A 321 18.28 -17.76 13.17
N VAL A 322 18.01 -16.54 12.67
CA VAL A 322 17.16 -15.57 13.37
C VAL A 322 15.67 -15.69 13.05
N TRP A 323 15.31 -16.46 12.02
CA TRP A 323 13.92 -16.62 11.55
C TRP A 323 13.21 -17.79 12.22
N TYR A 324 11.96 -17.57 12.59
CA TYR A 324 11.05 -18.63 13.01
C TYR A 324 9.60 -18.29 12.61
N TYR A 325 8.64 -19.12 13.04
CA TYR A 325 7.21 -18.98 12.74
C TYR A 325 6.96 -18.68 11.25
N ARG A 326 7.30 -19.65 10.37
CA ARG A 326 7.15 -19.54 8.91
C ARG A 326 7.79 -18.29 8.26
N LYS A 327 8.88 -17.76 8.83
CA LYS A 327 9.56 -16.53 8.41
C LYS A 327 8.71 -15.24 8.52
N TYR A 328 7.75 -15.20 9.45
CA TYR A 328 7.11 -13.93 9.84
C TYR A 328 7.93 -13.18 10.88
N CYS A 329 8.62 -13.90 11.78
CA CYS A 329 9.29 -13.32 12.93
C CYS A 329 10.82 -13.45 12.84
N VAL A 330 11.49 -12.41 13.33
CA VAL A 330 12.92 -12.32 13.62
C VAL A 330 13.07 -12.00 15.11
N HIS A 331 13.59 -12.96 15.88
CA HIS A 331 13.65 -12.97 17.36
C HIS A 331 12.37 -12.58 18.11
N GLY A 332 12.22 -11.35 18.61
CA GLY A 332 11.03 -10.95 19.37
C GLY A 332 9.89 -10.40 18.51
N ARG A 333 10.13 -10.16 17.21
CA ARG A 333 9.39 -9.16 16.41
C ARG A 333 9.07 -9.69 15.02
N THR A 334 8.08 -9.11 14.33
CA THR A 334 7.90 -9.38 12.89
C THR A 334 8.92 -8.60 12.05
N ASP A 335 9.19 -9.07 10.83
CA ASP A 335 9.97 -8.30 9.83
C ASP A 335 9.35 -6.89 9.61
N THR A 336 8.03 -6.86 9.47
CA THR A 336 7.19 -5.65 9.44
C THR A 336 7.46 -4.72 10.62
N ASP A 337 7.47 -5.23 11.86
CA ASP A 337 7.73 -4.42 13.06
C ASP A 337 9.13 -3.80 13.04
N ILE A 338 10.13 -4.48 12.47
CA ILE A 338 11.51 -4.00 12.37
C ILE A 338 11.59 -2.84 11.37
N VAL A 339 10.90 -2.96 10.23
CA VAL A 339 10.81 -1.91 9.21
C VAL A 339 9.99 -0.71 9.71
N LEU A 340 8.88 -0.94 10.42
CA LEU A 340 8.05 0.11 11.02
C LEU A 340 8.79 0.90 12.11
N ASP A 341 9.64 0.26 12.92
CA ASP A 341 10.50 0.92 13.91
C ASP A 341 11.62 1.75 13.28
N TYR A 342 12.19 1.30 12.16
CA TYR A 342 13.12 2.11 11.37
C TYR A 342 12.41 3.37 10.79
N LEU A 343 11.18 3.23 10.28
CA LEU A 343 10.35 4.36 9.86
C LEU A 343 9.99 5.29 11.05
N LYS A 344 9.73 4.74 12.24
CA LYS A 344 9.49 5.52 13.47
C LYS A 344 10.70 6.35 13.86
N LYS A 345 11.88 5.73 13.95
CA LYS A 345 13.15 6.42 14.22
C LYS A 345 13.42 7.55 13.22
N TYR A 346 13.14 7.32 11.94
CA TYR A 346 13.28 8.32 10.88
C TYR A 346 12.30 9.49 11.04
N ALA A 347 10.99 9.20 11.16
CA ALA A 347 9.96 10.23 11.26
C ALA A 347 10.09 11.06 12.55
N THR A 348 10.49 10.44 13.67
CA THR A 348 10.79 11.17 14.91
C THR A 348 12.04 12.04 14.77
N MET A 349 13.14 11.53 14.19
CA MET A 349 14.36 12.35 14.00
C MET A 349 14.12 13.58 13.11
N PHE A 350 13.24 13.46 12.12
CA PHE A 350 12.97 14.51 11.15
C PHE A 350 11.59 15.16 11.31
N GLN A 351 10.93 15.05 12.46
CA GLN A 351 9.60 15.60 12.70
C GLN A 351 9.50 17.11 12.39
N SER A 352 10.55 17.88 12.70
CA SER A 352 10.68 19.32 12.43
C SER A 352 11.41 19.66 11.12
N LYS A 353 11.79 18.67 10.31
CA LYS A 353 12.56 18.81 9.07
C LYS A 353 11.78 18.25 7.89
N GLN A 354 11.95 18.85 6.70
CA GLN A 354 11.33 18.37 5.46
C GLN A 354 11.72 16.91 5.19
N HIS A 355 10.74 16.00 5.20
CA HIS A 355 10.94 14.58 4.96
C HIS A 355 9.83 13.93 4.12
N PHE A 356 10.25 13.02 3.25
CA PHE A 356 9.43 12.11 2.47
C PHE A 356 9.79 10.68 2.86
N SER A 357 8.79 9.80 3.00
CA SER A 357 9.02 8.37 3.17
C SER A 357 8.08 7.56 2.30
N PHE A 358 8.60 6.53 1.64
CA PHE A 358 7.84 5.51 0.93
C PHE A 358 8.14 4.14 1.53
N THR A 359 7.10 3.41 1.89
CA THR A 359 7.21 2.02 2.37
C THR A 359 6.24 1.12 1.66
N LEU A 360 6.65 -0.13 1.43
CA LEU A 360 5.79 -1.17 0.84
C LEU A 360 5.97 -2.50 1.59
N PHE A 361 4.87 -2.98 2.15
CA PHE A 361 4.82 -4.15 3.02
C PHE A 361 4.08 -5.32 2.35
N SER A 362 4.77 -6.41 2.08
CA SER A 362 4.24 -7.65 1.47
C SER A 362 4.26 -8.85 2.42
N ARG A 363 5.03 -8.82 3.52
CA ARG A 363 5.30 -10.03 4.32
C ARG A 363 4.05 -10.60 5.00
N LEU A 364 3.13 -9.74 5.46
CA LEU A 364 1.98 -10.15 6.26
C LEU A 364 0.81 -10.71 5.45
N THR A 365 0.57 -10.18 4.24
CA THR A 365 -0.62 -10.47 3.42
C THR A 365 -0.41 -11.66 2.49
N GLN A 366 0.74 -11.75 1.83
CA GLN A 366 1.17 -12.87 0.96
C GLN A 366 0.15 -13.31 -0.10
N GLU A 367 -0.66 -12.39 -0.64
CA GLU A 367 -1.77 -12.71 -1.58
C GLU A 367 -2.80 -13.72 -1.00
N ILE A 368 -3.01 -13.72 0.33
CA ILE A 368 -3.97 -14.62 1.01
C ILE A 368 -5.01 -13.82 1.80
N LEU A 369 -6.26 -13.88 1.35
CA LEU A 369 -7.44 -13.14 1.83
C LEU A 369 -7.54 -12.96 3.37
N HIS A 370 -7.24 -13.99 4.15
CA HIS A 370 -7.43 -13.99 5.61
C HIS A 370 -6.14 -13.72 6.40
N GLU A 371 -4.98 -13.68 5.73
CA GLU A 371 -3.70 -13.37 6.37
C GLU A 371 -3.52 -11.86 6.56
N THR A 372 -4.26 -11.04 5.81
CA THR A 372 -4.49 -9.60 6.06
C THR A 372 -4.93 -9.30 7.51
N PHE A 373 -5.52 -10.27 8.23
CA PHE A 373 -5.82 -10.13 9.66
C PHE A 373 -4.59 -9.87 10.54
N LYS A 374 -3.42 -10.38 10.14
CA LYS A 374 -2.15 -10.21 10.86
C LYS A 374 -1.71 -8.74 10.91
N ALA A 375 -2.11 -7.97 9.90
CA ALA A 375 -1.77 -6.57 9.75
C ALA A 375 -2.48 -5.67 10.78
N ASP A 376 -3.77 -5.92 11.08
CA ASP A 376 -4.64 -4.94 11.76
C ASP A 376 -4.03 -4.39 13.05
N LYS A 377 -3.61 -5.26 13.97
CA LYS A 377 -3.08 -4.80 15.27
C LYS A 377 -1.67 -4.19 15.18
N ILE A 378 -0.90 -4.55 14.18
CA ILE A 378 0.45 -4.01 13.94
C ILE A 378 0.33 -2.57 13.44
N TYR A 379 -0.46 -2.33 12.38
CA TYR A 379 -0.65 -0.98 11.83
C TYR A 379 -1.48 -0.08 12.75
N LEU A 380 -2.51 -0.61 13.45
CA LEU A 380 -3.23 0.15 14.47
C LEU A 380 -2.28 0.67 15.56
N LYS A 381 -1.39 -0.19 16.08
CA LYS A 381 -0.41 0.23 17.10
C LYS A 381 0.54 1.28 16.52
N PHE A 382 1.05 1.07 15.31
CA PHE A 382 1.91 2.04 14.63
C PHE A 382 1.23 3.41 14.50
N PHE A 383 0.00 3.47 13.98
CA PHE A 383 -0.69 4.75 13.81
C PHE A 383 -1.02 5.41 15.16
N LYS A 384 -1.45 4.65 16.18
CA LYS A 384 -1.63 5.18 17.54
C LYS A 384 -0.36 5.82 18.08
N ASP A 385 0.74 5.07 18.08
CA ASP A 385 2.06 5.57 18.48
C ASP A 385 2.43 6.88 17.76
N PHE A 386 2.09 7.02 16.48
CA PHE A 386 2.46 8.19 15.67
C PHE A 386 1.56 9.41 15.88
N PHE A 387 0.24 9.23 15.98
CA PHE A 387 -0.69 10.33 16.24
C PHE A 387 -0.65 10.79 17.70
N GLU A 388 -0.56 9.86 18.66
CA GLU A 388 -0.53 10.18 20.11
C GLU A 388 0.78 10.86 20.54
N ASN A 389 1.85 10.78 19.73
CA ASN A 389 3.13 11.46 19.96
C ASN A 389 3.39 12.63 18.96
N ASP A 390 2.35 13.14 18.30
CA ASP A 390 2.41 14.28 17.35
C ASP A 390 3.40 14.11 16.16
N ILE A 391 3.89 12.89 15.89
CA ILE A 391 4.92 12.62 14.86
C ILE A 391 4.41 13.00 13.46
N LEU A 392 3.09 12.91 13.24
CA LEU A 392 2.42 13.21 11.98
C LEU A 392 1.88 14.64 11.86
N LYS A 393 2.14 15.53 12.83
CA LYS A 393 1.54 16.88 12.92
C LYS A 393 1.66 17.74 11.66
N ASN A 394 2.71 17.54 10.86
CA ASN A 394 2.95 18.25 9.60
C ASN A 394 3.01 17.31 8.38
N THR A 395 2.48 16.09 8.50
CA THR A 395 2.68 15.00 7.53
C THR A 395 1.35 14.59 6.89
N VAL A 396 1.31 14.59 5.55
CA VAL A 396 0.24 13.93 4.80
C VAL A 396 0.55 12.44 4.75
N VAL A 397 -0.37 11.61 5.24
CA VAL A 397 -0.24 10.15 5.26
C VAL A 397 -1.10 9.54 4.17
N PHE A 398 -0.46 8.79 3.27
CA PHE A 398 -1.13 7.91 2.32
C PHE A 398 -0.97 6.47 2.81
N PHE A 399 -2.05 5.85 3.27
CA PHE A 399 -2.08 4.43 3.62
C PHE A 399 -2.86 3.68 2.54
N PHE A 400 -2.21 2.79 1.80
CA PHE A 400 -2.75 2.30 0.53
C PHE A 400 -2.42 0.84 0.22
N SER A 401 -3.07 0.31 -0.82
CA SER A 401 -2.64 -0.88 -1.55
C SER A 401 -2.43 -0.55 -3.03
N ASP A 402 -1.61 -1.35 -3.69
CA ASP A 402 -1.26 -1.27 -5.10
C ASP A 402 -2.24 -2.03 -6.01
N HIS A 403 -2.75 -3.16 -5.52
CA HIS A 403 -3.82 -3.97 -6.11
C HIS A 403 -4.58 -4.75 -5.00
N GLY A 404 -5.68 -5.40 -5.35
CA GLY A 404 -6.25 -6.44 -4.50
C GLY A 404 -5.59 -7.81 -4.74
N MET A 405 -6.18 -8.88 -4.20
CA MET A 405 -5.62 -10.23 -4.30
C MET A 405 -5.80 -10.82 -5.71
N ARG A 406 -4.70 -11.23 -6.35
CA ARG A 406 -4.64 -11.67 -7.76
C ARG A 406 -4.81 -13.17 -7.96
N PHE A 407 -4.73 -13.97 -6.89
CA PHE A 407 -4.74 -15.42 -6.96
C PHE A 407 -5.81 -16.09 -6.07
N GLY A 408 -6.06 -17.37 -6.34
CA GLY A 408 -6.95 -18.23 -5.54
C GLY A 408 -8.44 -18.06 -5.83
N ARG A 409 -9.24 -19.03 -5.34
CA ARG A 409 -10.66 -19.18 -5.68
C ARG A 409 -11.52 -17.94 -5.45
N PHE A 410 -11.22 -17.13 -4.43
CA PHE A 410 -11.97 -15.90 -4.18
C PHE A 410 -11.87 -14.93 -5.37
N ARG A 411 -10.69 -14.79 -5.98
CA ARG A 411 -10.43 -13.96 -7.16
C ARG A 411 -11.11 -14.46 -8.45
N GLU A 412 -11.58 -15.70 -8.47
CA GLU A 412 -12.35 -16.26 -9.59
C GLU A 412 -13.82 -15.80 -9.55
N THR A 413 -14.35 -15.52 -8.35
CA THR A 413 -15.71 -14.97 -8.16
C THR A 413 -15.84 -13.53 -8.69
N PHE A 414 -17.05 -13.12 -9.11
CA PHE A 414 -17.31 -11.76 -9.58
C PHE A 414 -16.91 -10.68 -8.55
N PRO A 415 -17.28 -10.78 -7.25
CA PRO A 415 -16.78 -9.87 -6.21
C PRO A 415 -15.25 -9.83 -6.13
N GLY A 416 -14.58 -10.98 -6.19
CA GLY A 416 -13.12 -11.04 -6.16
C GLY A 416 -12.45 -10.38 -7.38
N LYS A 417 -13.07 -10.38 -8.56
CA LYS A 417 -12.55 -9.65 -9.74
C LYS A 417 -12.64 -8.13 -9.58
N LEU A 418 -13.65 -7.65 -8.86
CA LEU A 418 -13.83 -6.23 -8.56
C LEU A 418 -12.90 -5.79 -7.42
N GLU A 419 -12.80 -6.60 -6.36
CA GLU A 419 -11.87 -6.34 -5.25
C GLU A 419 -10.41 -6.30 -5.69
N ASP A 420 -9.97 -7.16 -6.61
CA ASP A 420 -8.63 -7.09 -7.22
C ASP A 420 -8.32 -5.74 -7.88
N ARG A 421 -9.35 -5.09 -8.43
CA ARG A 421 -9.25 -3.81 -9.11
C ARG A 421 -9.39 -2.61 -8.18
N LEU A 422 -9.97 -2.81 -7.01
CA LEU A 422 -10.27 -1.79 -6.00
C LEU A 422 -9.39 -2.00 -4.74
N PRO A 423 -8.07 -1.76 -4.82
CA PRO A 423 -7.23 -1.61 -3.63
C PRO A 423 -7.73 -0.49 -2.72
N PHE A 424 -7.38 -0.52 -1.44
CA PHE A 424 -7.70 0.60 -0.55
C PHE A 424 -6.75 1.79 -0.76
N MET A 425 -7.25 3.00 -0.51
CA MET A 425 -6.46 4.23 -0.46
C MET A 425 -7.09 5.17 0.58
N LEU A 426 -6.44 5.30 1.72
CA LEU A 426 -6.81 6.22 2.80
C LEU A 426 -5.79 7.35 2.87
N ILE A 427 -6.26 8.60 2.90
CA ILE A 427 -5.38 9.78 2.96
C ILE A 427 -5.73 10.64 4.18
N VAL A 428 -4.76 10.87 5.07
CA VAL A 428 -4.90 11.80 6.22
C VAL A 428 -4.06 13.04 5.93
N PHE A 429 -4.69 14.21 6.00
CA PHE A 429 -4.01 15.50 5.97
C PHE A 429 -3.92 16.09 7.39
N PRO A 430 -2.89 16.89 7.70
CA PRO A 430 -2.83 17.62 8.97
C PRO A 430 -4.07 18.49 9.21
N SER A 431 -4.63 18.40 10.41
CA SER A 431 -5.86 19.12 10.78
C SER A 431 -5.76 20.63 10.64
N TRP A 432 -4.55 21.20 10.80
CA TRP A 432 -4.31 22.63 10.57
C TRP A 432 -4.38 23.01 9.08
N PHE A 433 -3.90 22.13 8.20
CA PHE A 433 -3.87 22.38 6.75
C PHE A 433 -5.29 22.37 6.18
N ILE A 434 -6.09 21.38 6.57
CA ILE A 434 -7.50 21.27 6.19
C ILE A 434 -8.34 22.44 6.73
N LYS A 435 -8.05 22.94 7.93
CA LYS A 435 -8.68 24.15 8.48
C LYS A 435 -8.27 25.43 7.75
N LYS A 436 -7.02 25.51 7.27
CA LYS A 436 -6.49 26.66 6.51
C LYS A 436 -6.94 26.68 5.05
N TYR A 437 -7.15 25.52 4.44
CA TYR A 437 -7.52 25.36 3.03
C TYR A 437 -8.84 24.56 2.88
N PRO A 438 -10.00 25.15 3.25
CA PRO A 438 -11.28 24.46 3.25
C PRO A 438 -11.72 23.99 1.85
N GLU A 439 -11.36 24.70 0.77
CA GLU A 439 -11.65 24.26 -0.60
C GLU A 439 -10.88 22.99 -0.98
N VAL A 440 -9.62 22.86 -0.55
CA VAL A 440 -8.86 21.62 -0.73
C VAL A 440 -9.54 20.46 0.00
N HIS A 441 -10.08 20.70 1.20
CA HIS A 441 -10.86 19.70 1.92
C HIS A 441 -12.17 19.33 1.18
N ARG A 442 -12.93 20.32 0.67
CA ARG A 442 -14.13 20.07 -0.13
C ARG A 442 -13.80 19.21 -1.35
N ASN A 443 -12.74 19.55 -2.08
CA ASN A 443 -12.29 18.80 -3.25
C ASN A 443 -11.93 17.35 -2.88
N LEU A 444 -11.17 17.13 -1.80
CA LEU A 444 -10.84 15.80 -1.29
C LEU A 444 -12.08 14.96 -0.93
N GLN A 445 -13.08 15.56 -0.26
CA GLN A 445 -14.33 14.89 0.12
C GLN A 445 -15.18 14.52 -1.10
N ILE A 446 -15.20 15.35 -2.15
CA ILE A 446 -15.85 15.01 -3.43
C ILE A 446 -15.08 13.88 -4.12
N ASN A 447 -13.75 13.99 -4.17
CA ASN A 447 -12.86 13.03 -4.83
C ASN A 447 -12.88 11.63 -4.22
N ALA A 448 -13.24 11.51 -2.93
CA ALA A 448 -13.53 10.23 -2.29
C ALA A 448 -14.57 9.39 -3.07
N ARG A 449 -15.47 10.04 -3.81
CA ARG A 449 -16.53 9.44 -4.63
C ARG A 449 -16.30 9.61 -6.13
N ARG A 450 -15.07 9.86 -6.57
CA ARG A 450 -14.69 9.96 -8.00
C ARG A 450 -13.81 8.78 -8.42
N LEU A 451 -13.75 8.56 -9.73
CA LEU A 451 -12.81 7.62 -10.33
C LEU A 451 -11.38 8.16 -10.19
N THR A 452 -10.53 7.47 -9.45
CA THR A 452 -9.14 7.86 -9.16
C THR A 452 -8.19 6.70 -9.40
N THR A 453 -6.92 7.00 -9.64
CA THR A 453 -5.90 6.04 -10.09
C THR A 453 -4.52 6.37 -9.52
N PRO A 454 -3.52 5.46 -9.63
CA PRO A 454 -2.13 5.77 -9.35
C PRO A 454 -1.62 7.08 -9.98
N PHE A 455 -2.07 7.44 -11.19
CA PHE A 455 -1.67 8.70 -11.84
C PHE A 455 -2.12 9.94 -11.06
N ASP A 456 -3.25 9.87 -10.37
CA ASP A 456 -3.81 11.00 -9.61
C ASP A 456 -3.06 11.17 -8.29
N ILE A 457 -2.61 10.07 -7.69
CA ILE A 457 -1.70 10.08 -6.53
C ILE A 457 -0.38 10.75 -6.90
N PHE A 458 0.21 10.42 -8.05
CA PHE A 458 1.44 11.07 -8.53
C PHE A 458 1.28 12.60 -8.66
N ALA A 459 0.24 13.06 -9.37
CA ALA A 459 -0.04 14.50 -9.49
C ALA A 459 -0.33 15.18 -8.15
N THR A 460 -0.96 14.46 -7.20
CA THR A 460 -1.20 14.96 -5.84
C THR A 460 0.10 15.16 -5.09
N LEU A 461 1.05 14.22 -5.20
CA LEU A 461 2.37 14.32 -4.58
C LEU A 461 3.19 15.47 -5.18
N GLU A 462 3.16 15.65 -6.50
CA GLU A 462 3.79 16.83 -7.13
C GLU A 462 3.15 18.14 -6.68
N HIS A 463 1.82 18.18 -6.54
CA HIS A 463 1.11 19.37 -6.07
C HIS A 463 1.37 19.66 -4.59
N ILE A 464 1.50 18.65 -3.72
CA ILE A 464 1.93 18.83 -2.33
C ILE A 464 3.37 19.38 -2.29
N LEU A 465 4.27 18.86 -3.13
CA LEU A 465 5.68 19.25 -3.18
C LEU A 465 5.88 20.72 -3.58
N ASP A 466 5.03 21.26 -4.44
CA ASP A 466 5.11 22.64 -4.92
C ASP A 466 3.84 23.45 -4.58
N PHE A 467 3.23 23.14 -3.42
CA PHE A 467 2.01 23.79 -2.95
C PHE A 467 2.25 25.29 -2.66
N ASN A 468 1.54 26.14 -3.39
CA ASN A 468 1.69 27.60 -3.32
C ASN A 468 0.41 28.32 -2.83
N GLY A 469 -0.60 27.58 -2.36
CA GLY A 469 -1.86 28.15 -1.86
C GLY A 469 -2.77 28.80 -2.92
N ILE A 470 -2.35 28.85 -4.19
CA ILE A 470 -3.14 29.43 -5.28
C ILE A 470 -3.99 28.32 -5.91
N GLU A 471 -5.31 28.45 -5.83
CA GLU A 471 -6.21 27.54 -6.52
C GLU A 471 -6.11 27.75 -8.04
N LYS A 472 -5.53 26.76 -8.73
CA LYS A 472 -5.51 26.70 -10.19
C LYS A 472 -6.70 25.87 -10.67
N LYS A 473 -7.37 26.32 -11.75
CA LYS A 473 -8.34 25.46 -12.44
C LYS A 473 -7.62 24.23 -12.98
N GLN A 474 -8.14 23.05 -12.66
CA GLN A 474 -7.57 21.79 -13.13
C GLN A 474 -7.81 21.60 -14.63
N VAL A 475 -6.82 21.07 -15.34
CA VAL A 475 -6.97 20.73 -16.76
C VAL A 475 -7.79 19.45 -16.87
N THR A 476 -9.05 19.58 -17.27
CA THR A 476 -10.08 18.53 -17.17
C THR A 476 -9.88 17.30 -18.06
N LYS A 477 -8.85 17.28 -18.92
CA LYS A 477 -8.56 16.19 -19.88
C LYS A 477 -7.17 15.58 -19.70
N GLN A 478 -6.61 15.60 -18.49
CA GLN A 478 -5.32 14.98 -18.19
C GLN A 478 -5.50 13.61 -17.52
N ARG A 479 -4.62 12.65 -17.87
CA ARG A 479 -4.58 11.33 -17.24
C ARG A 479 -4.24 11.38 -15.75
N SER A 480 -3.45 12.37 -15.35
CA SER A 480 -2.88 12.52 -14.01
C SER A 480 -3.43 13.81 -13.42
N MET A 481 -4.30 13.68 -12.40
CA MET A 481 -5.06 14.81 -11.85
C MET A 481 -4.89 14.87 -10.33
N SER A 482 -4.36 15.98 -9.80
CA SER A 482 -4.19 16.18 -8.35
C SER A 482 -5.54 16.15 -7.62
N LEU A 483 -5.61 15.40 -6.51
CA LEU A 483 -6.77 15.29 -5.63
C LEU A 483 -7.05 16.55 -4.78
N LEU A 484 -6.15 17.54 -4.78
CA LEU A 484 -6.40 18.85 -4.14
C LEU A 484 -7.36 19.74 -4.96
N HIS A 485 -7.67 19.34 -6.20
CA HIS A 485 -8.69 19.93 -7.07
C HIS A 485 -9.80 18.91 -7.35
N GLU A 486 -11.00 19.35 -7.68
CA GLU A 486 -12.12 18.46 -7.97
C GLU A 486 -11.91 17.67 -9.27
N ILE A 487 -11.80 16.34 -9.13
CA ILE A 487 -11.79 15.40 -10.26
C ILE A 487 -13.16 15.46 -10.95
N PRO A 488 -13.21 15.64 -12.29
CA PRO A 488 -14.46 15.78 -13.02
C PRO A 488 -15.46 14.65 -12.75
N GLU A 489 -16.71 15.04 -12.57
CA GLU A 489 -17.85 14.13 -12.41
C GLU A 489 -17.94 13.15 -13.59
N ASN A 490 -17.75 13.64 -14.81
CA ASN A 490 -17.87 12.90 -16.05
C ASN A 490 -16.57 12.23 -16.53
N ARG A 491 -15.58 12.01 -15.65
CA ARG A 491 -14.30 11.39 -16.03
C ARG A 491 -14.49 9.92 -16.43
N THR A 492 -14.11 9.60 -17.66
CA THR A 492 -14.16 8.24 -18.20
C THR A 492 -12.97 7.37 -17.75
N CYS A 493 -13.07 6.04 -17.94
CA CYS A 493 -11.95 5.13 -17.68
C CYS A 493 -10.76 5.36 -18.62
N ASP A 494 -11.01 5.72 -19.89
CA ASP A 494 -9.97 6.04 -20.87
C ASP A 494 -9.21 7.32 -20.46
N GLU A 495 -9.91 8.38 -20.07
CA GLU A 495 -9.30 9.61 -19.53
C GLU A 495 -8.55 9.36 -18.22
N ALA A 496 -8.97 8.39 -17.41
CA ALA A 496 -8.25 7.96 -16.21
C ALA A 496 -7.01 7.09 -16.51
N GLY A 497 -6.76 6.70 -17.76
CA GLY A 497 -5.66 5.79 -18.10
C GLY A 497 -5.87 4.38 -17.54
N ILE A 498 -7.12 3.93 -17.45
CA ILE A 498 -7.45 2.55 -17.14
C ILE A 498 -7.56 1.81 -18.47
N LEU A 499 -7.00 0.61 -18.60
CA LEU A 499 -7.14 -0.18 -19.83
C LEU A 499 -8.47 -0.97 -19.83
N PRO A 500 -9.09 -1.28 -20.99
CA PRO A 500 -10.41 -1.93 -21.06
C PRO A 500 -10.59 -3.27 -20.33
N HIS A 501 -9.49 -3.94 -19.94
CA HIS A 501 -9.52 -5.17 -19.13
C HIS A 501 -9.53 -4.92 -17.61
N TRP A 502 -9.33 -3.68 -17.17
CA TRP A 502 -9.44 -3.21 -15.78
C TRP A 502 -10.73 -2.43 -15.50
N TYR A 503 -11.62 -2.28 -16.50
CA TYR A 503 -12.92 -1.63 -16.32
C TYR A 503 -13.79 -2.43 -15.35
N LEU A 504 -14.35 -1.73 -14.36
CA LEU A 504 -15.11 -2.33 -13.25
C LEU A 504 -16.46 -2.84 -13.73
N ILE A 505 -17.18 -2.03 -14.51
CA ILE A 505 -18.36 -2.44 -15.26
C ILE A 505 -18.01 -2.46 -16.75
N LYS A 506 -18.41 -3.53 -17.43
CA LYS A 506 -18.76 -3.45 -18.86
C LYS A 506 -20.27 -3.56 -18.95
N GLU A 507 -20.90 -2.80 -19.84
CA GLU A 507 -22.25 -3.17 -20.26
C GLU A 507 -22.20 -4.60 -20.78
N HIS A 508 -22.99 -5.46 -20.17
CA HIS A 508 -23.08 -6.85 -20.58
C HIS A 508 -23.91 -6.90 -21.86
N TYR A 509 -23.27 -6.73 -23.02
CA TYR A 509 -23.89 -7.03 -24.30
C TYR A 509 -24.31 -8.50 -24.31
N GLN A 510 -25.61 -8.74 -24.13
CA GLN A 510 -26.22 -10.01 -24.52
C GLN A 510 -26.09 -10.13 -26.03
N ILE A 511 -25.14 -10.94 -26.49
CA ILE A 511 -25.08 -11.34 -27.90
C ILE A 511 -26.31 -12.23 -28.13
N PRO A 512 -27.22 -11.86 -29.06
CA PRO A 512 -28.38 -12.71 -29.38
C PRO A 512 -27.94 -14.10 -29.82
N ALA A 513 -28.75 -15.12 -29.53
CA ALA A 513 -28.54 -16.44 -30.11
C ALA A 513 -28.68 -16.35 -31.64
N GLY A 514 -27.62 -16.70 -32.38
CA GLY A 514 -27.57 -16.54 -33.82
C GLY A 514 -26.30 -17.15 -34.43
N TYR A 515 -26.31 -17.32 -35.76
CA TYR A 515 -25.17 -17.84 -36.52
C TYR A 515 -24.34 -16.69 -37.09
N TYR A 516 -23.06 -16.61 -36.70
CA TYR A 516 -22.15 -15.53 -37.07
C TYR A 516 -21.01 -16.07 -37.94
N ARG A 517 -20.79 -15.48 -39.13
CA ARG A 517 -19.74 -15.88 -40.07
C ARG A 517 -18.64 -14.81 -40.13
N ILE A 518 -17.43 -15.18 -39.71
CA ILE A 518 -16.22 -14.37 -39.95
C ILE A 518 -15.97 -14.36 -41.47
N LYS A 519 -15.90 -13.18 -42.08
CA LYS A 519 -15.92 -13.02 -43.54
C LYS A 519 -14.56 -12.99 -44.23
N GLU A 520 -13.45 -12.84 -43.50
CA GLU A 520 -12.13 -12.59 -44.11
C GLU A 520 -11.01 -13.46 -43.52
N HIS A 521 -10.02 -13.75 -44.36
CA HIS A 521 -8.91 -14.64 -44.07
C HIS A 521 -7.80 -13.94 -43.28
N TYR A 522 -7.56 -14.39 -42.05
CA TYR A 522 -6.37 -14.00 -41.28
C TYR A 522 -5.30 -15.09 -41.38
N GLN A 523 -4.21 -14.82 -42.09
CA GLN A 523 -2.97 -15.59 -41.92
C GLN A 523 -2.30 -15.16 -40.62
N ILE A 524 -2.13 -16.09 -39.69
CA ILE A 524 -1.38 -15.89 -38.45
C ILE A 524 -0.01 -16.58 -38.64
N SER A 525 1.06 -15.79 -38.70
CA SER A 525 2.45 -16.29 -38.79
C SER A 525 2.84 -17.05 -37.51
N ALA A 526 3.96 -17.78 -37.49
CA ALA A 526 4.46 -18.35 -36.23
C ALA A 526 4.96 -17.23 -35.28
N GLY A 527 4.46 -17.18 -34.04
CA GLY A 527 4.79 -16.13 -33.06
C GLY A 527 3.94 -16.17 -31.80
N TYR A 528 4.26 -15.30 -30.83
CA TYR A 528 3.52 -15.18 -29.56
C TYR A 528 2.46 -14.08 -29.68
N TYR A 529 1.20 -14.46 -29.93
CA TYR A 529 0.11 -13.50 -30.14
C TYR A 529 -0.67 -13.23 -28.86
N ARG A 530 -0.78 -11.95 -28.51
CA ARG A 530 -1.74 -11.45 -27.51
C ARG A 530 -2.98 -10.96 -28.25
N ILE A 531 -4.07 -11.71 -28.16
CA ILE A 531 -5.35 -11.29 -28.76
C ILE A 531 -5.75 -9.96 -28.12
N LYS A 532 -5.83 -8.92 -28.96
CA LYS A 532 -6.54 -7.69 -28.63
C LYS A 532 -8.02 -7.94 -28.91
N GLU A 533 -8.87 -7.52 -27.98
CA GLU A 533 -10.33 -7.60 -28.03
C GLU A 533 -10.96 -8.98 -27.77
N HIS A 534 -12.29 -8.97 -27.57
CA HIS A 534 -13.02 -9.92 -26.75
C HIS A 534 -13.96 -10.82 -27.56
N TYR A 535 -13.85 -12.14 -27.37
CA TYR A 535 -14.94 -13.06 -27.69
C TYR A 535 -15.12 -14.11 -26.59
N GLN A 536 -16.36 -14.29 -26.14
CA GLN A 536 -16.82 -15.59 -25.61
C GLN A 536 -17.32 -16.42 -26.79
N ILE A 537 -16.87 -17.67 -26.87
CA ILE A 537 -17.34 -18.64 -27.86
C ILE A 537 -18.58 -19.35 -27.27
N PRO A 538 -19.79 -19.18 -27.82
CA PRO A 538 -20.97 -19.90 -27.36
C PRO A 538 -20.95 -21.37 -27.80
N ALA A 539 -21.80 -22.20 -27.18
CA ALA A 539 -22.08 -23.53 -27.70
C ALA A 539 -22.69 -23.43 -29.11
N GLY A 540 -22.23 -24.27 -30.05
CA GLY A 540 -22.70 -24.28 -31.44
C GLY A 540 -21.74 -23.70 -32.50
N PHE A 541 -20.49 -23.41 -32.16
CA PHE A 541 -19.47 -23.04 -33.15
C PHE A 541 -19.15 -24.20 -34.11
N ILE A 542 -19.63 -24.12 -35.35
CA ILE A 542 -19.19 -24.96 -36.47
C ILE A 542 -18.13 -24.20 -37.24
N THR A 543 -16.87 -24.65 -37.17
CA THR A 543 -15.78 -24.11 -37.99
C THR A 543 -15.70 -24.86 -39.31
N GLU A 544 -16.45 -24.43 -40.33
CA GLU A 544 -16.22 -24.94 -41.68
C GLU A 544 -14.82 -24.50 -42.14
N SER A 545 -13.88 -25.45 -42.16
CA SER A 545 -12.48 -25.19 -42.50
C SER A 545 -11.99 -26.23 -43.51
N ARG A 546 -11.77 -25.77 -44.74
CA ARG A 546 -11.14 -26.57 -45.80
C ARG A 546 -9.63 -26.34 -45.77
N ASN A 547 -8.85 -27.38 -46.04
CA ASN A 547 -7.38 -27.35 -46.21
C ASN A 547 -6.56 -26.91 -44.98
N ILE A 548 -6.76 -27.52 -43.81
CA ILE A 548 -5.80 -27.39 -42.69
C ILE A 548 -4.66 -28.40 -42.88
N ILE A 549 -3.42 -27.89 -43.00
CA ILE A 549 -2.24 -28.71 -43.34
C ILE A 549 -1.44 -29.15 -42.10
N LYS A 550 -1.49 -28.41 -40.98
CA LYS A 550 -0.87 -28.80 -39.70
C LYS A 550 -1.46 -28.02 -38.52
N PHE A 551 -1.63 -28.68 -37.38
CA PHE A 551 -1.90 -28.01 -36.09
C PHE A 551 -0.61 -27.91 -35.25
N GLN A 552 -0.50 -26.85 -34.46
CA GLN A 552 0.42 -26.74 -33.33
C GLN A 552 -0.38 -26.48 -32.05
N PRO A 553 0.03 -27.01 -30.88
CA PRO A 553 -0.67 -26.79 -29.63
C PRO A 553 -0.50 -25.33 -29.16
N VAL A 554 -1.62 -24.63 -28.99
CA VAL A 554 -1.66 -23.29 -28.41
C VAL A 554 -2.37 -23.39 -27.06
N PHE A 555 -1.71 -22.95 -25.98
CA PHE A 555 -2.35 -22.87 -24.66
C PHE A 555 -3.35 -21.71 -24.63
N ILE A 556 -4.64 -22.03 -24.55
CA ILE A 556 -5.73 -21.06 -24.44
C ILE A 556 -6.16 -20.97 -22.97
N GLU A 557 -5.99 -19.81 -22.35
CA GLU A 557 -6.45 -19.56 -20.98
C GLU A 557 -7.83 -18.87 -20.95
N SER A 558 -8.91 -19.64 -21.10
CA SER A 558 -10.29 -19.12 -21.12
C SER A 558 -10.92 -19.03 -19.72
N ARG A 559 -10.61 -17.97 -18.96
CA ARG A 559 -11.11 -17.77 -17.57
C ARG A 559 -12.56 -17.23 -17.48
N ASN A 560 -13.57 -18.01 -17.89
CA ASN A 560 -15.00 -17.87 -17.48
C ASN A 560 -15.92 -18.95 -18.12
N ILE A 561 -15.61 -20.25 -17.95
CA ILE A 561 -16.53 -21.33 -18.38
C ILE A 561 -17.39 -21.77 -17.19
N ILE A 562 -18.70 -21.52 -17.27
CA ILE A 562 -19.66 -21.82 -16.19
C ILE A 562 -20.23 -23.25 -16.33
N LYS A 563 -20.21 -23.83 -17.54
CA LYS A 563 -20.58 -25.22 -17.82
C LYS A 563 -19.90 -25.71 -19.11
N PHE A 564 -19.41 -26.95 -19.11
CA PHE A 564 -19.00 -27.63 -20.36
C PHE A 564 -20.23 -28.23 -21.05
N GLN A 565 -20.30 -28.15 -22.38
CA GLN A 565 -21.30 -28.82 -23.21
C GLN A 565 -20.70 -29.38 -24.52
N PRO A 566 -21.28 -30.48 -25.03
CA PRO A 566 -21.15 -30.98 -26.39
C PRO A 566 -20.71 -29.98 -27.48
N VAL A 567 -19.48 -30.05 -28.00
CA VAL A 567 -19.14 -29.40 -29.28
C VAL A 567 -19.01 -30.48 -30.35
N PHE A 568 -19.83 -30.37 -31.39
CA PHE A 568 -19.74 -31.20 -32.58
C PHE A 568 -18.88 -30.50 -33.63
N ILE A 569 -18.03 -31.25 -34.32
CA ILE A 569 -17.28 -30.80 -35.48
C ILE A 569 -17.57 -31.77 -36.61
N GLU A 570 -18.21 -31.30 -37.68
CA GLU A 570 -18.28 -32.03 -38.94
C GLU A 570 -17.11 -31.57 -39.83
N SER A 571 -16.27 -32.50 -40.27
CA SER A 571 -15.28 -32.25 -41.32
C SER A 571 -15.09 -33.49 -42.17
N ARG A 572 -14.90 -33.31 -43.48
CA ARG A 572 -14.57 -34.38 -44.42
C ARG A 572 -13.06 -34.43 -44.62
N ASN A 573 -12.52 -35.63 -44.90
CA ASN A 573 -11.10 -35.92 -45.17
C ASN A 573 -10.14 -35.84 -43.97
N ILE A 574 -10.34 -36.70 -42.96
CA ILE A 574 -9.36 -36.93 -41.88
C ILE A 574 -8.62 -38.25 -42.14
N ILE A 575 -7.28 -38.21 -42.22
CA ILE A 575 -6.44 -39.36 -42.62
C ILE A 575 -5.94 -40.19 -41.42
N LYS A 576 -6.01 -39.70 -40.17
CA LYS A 576 -5.78 -40.53 -38.95
C LYS A 576 -6.38 -39.95 -37.66
N PHE A 577 -6.90 -40.85 -36.83
CA PHE A 577 -7.18 -40.76 -35.38
C PHE A 577 -6.52 -42.01 -34.72
N PRO A 578 -6.20 -42.10 -33.41
CA PRO A 578 -6.96 -41.62 -32.22
C PRO A 578 -6.05 -40.93 -31.16
N ALA A 579 -6.42 -40.67 -29.89
CA ALA A 579 -7.61 -40.95 -29.06
C ALA A 579 -7.93 -39.72 -28.16
N GLY A 580 -9.14 -39.44 -27.69
CA GLY A 580 -10.49 -40.05 -27.84
C GLY A 580 -11.49 -39.11 -27.13
N SER A 581 -12.82 -39.27 -27.21
CA SER A 581 -13.66 -40.30 -27.85
C SER A 581 -14.97 -39.67 -28.35
N TYR A 582 -15.70 -40.33 -29.25
CA TYR A 582 -16.79 -39.71 -30.03
C TYR A 582 -18.05 -40.57 -30.11
N ARG A 583 -19.23 -39.93 -30.03
CA ARG A 583 -20.37 -39.99 -31.00
C ARG A 583 -21.67 -39.57 -30.32
N ILE A 584 -22.54 -38.88 -31.04
CA ILE A 584 -23.91 -38.51 -30.65
C ILE A 584 -24.84 -38.76 -31.86
N LYS A 585 -26.15 -38.89 -31.65
CA LYS A 585 -27.19 -39.00 -32.69
C LYS A 585 -28.30 -37.96 -32.46
N GLU A 586 -28.64 -37.23 -33.53
CA GLU A 586 -30.01 -36.80 -33.95
C GLU A 586 -30.81 -35.85 -33.00
N HIS A 587 -31.65 -34.89 -33.41
CA HIS A 587 -31.95 -34.19 -34.68
C HIS A 587 -32.68 -32.85 -34.34
N TYR A 588 -32.73 -31.87 -35.26
CA TYR A 588 -33.92 -31.08 -35.73
C TYR A 588 -33.55 -29.71 -36.35
N GLN A 589 -34.39 -29.21 -37.28
CA GLN A 589 -34.19 -27.99 -38.10
C GLN A 589 -35.07 -26.81 -37.67
N ILE A 590 -34.67 -25.58 -38.03
CA ILE A 590 -35.53 -24.39 -38.13
C ILE A 590 -35.24 -23.69 -39.49
N PRO A 591 -36.24 -23.12 -40.21
CA PRO A 591 -36.05 -22.62 -41.59
C PRO A 591 -35.28 -21.30 -41.71
N ALA A 592 -34.78 -21.03 -42.92
CA ALA A 592 -34.05 -19.80 -43.24
C ALA A 592 -34.96 -18.60 -43.53
N GLY A 593 -34.53 -17.41 -43.09
CA GLY A 593 -35.13 -16.11 -43.42
C GLY A 593 -34.05 -15.03 -43.50
N TYR A 594 -34.28 -13.98 -44.30
CA TYR A 594 -33.30 -12.93 -44.57
C TYR A 594 -33.71 -11.63 -43.88
N TYR A 595 -32.93 -11.16 -42.90
CA TYR A 595 -33.19 -9.92 -42.19
C TYR A 595 -32.11 -8.89 -42.50
N ARG A 596 -32.53 -7.70 -42.95
CA ARG A 596 -31.65 -6.59 -43.34
C ARG A 596 -31.82 -5.44 -42.35
N ILE A 597 -30.82 -5.18 -41.53
CA ILE A 597 -30.69 -3.91 -40.80
C ILE A 597 -29.75 -3.04 -41.62
N LYS A 598 -30.23 -1.87 -42.06
CA LYS A 598 -29.37 -0.82 -42.63
C LYS A 598 -28.77 -0.04 -41.47
N GLU A 599 -27.46 0.13 -41.47
CA GLU A 599 -26.82 1.16 -40.65
C GLU A 599 -27.18 2.55 -41.21
N HIS A 600 -27.47 3.49 -40.31
CA HIS A 600 -27.32 4.92 -40.58
C HIS A 600 -26.02 5.36 -39.91
N VAL A 601 -24.98 5.56 -40.71
CA VAL A 601 -23.76 6.27 -40.30
C VAL A 601 -23.90 7.72 -40.77
N SER A 602 -23.57 8.67 -39.90
CA SER A 602 -23.58 10.09 -40.24
C SER A 602 -22.30 10.52 -40.97
N SER A 603 -22.46 11.52 -41.84
CA SER A 603 -21.43 12.48 -42.28
C SER A 603 -20.12 11.96 -42.89
N ASN A 604 -19.92 12.25 -44.16
CA ASN A 604 -18.83 13.15 -44.53
C ASN A 604 -19.08 13.94 -45.83
N VAL A 605 -18.94 15.27 -45.72
CA VAL A 605 -18.39 16.22 -46.70
C VAL A 605 -19.02 16.26 -48.10
N LYS A 606 -19.90 17.25 -48.31
CA LYS A 606 -19.42 18.59 -48.71
C LYS A 606 -19.97 19.65 -47.75
#